data_AF-A0A496RQK7-F1
#
_entry.id   AF-A0A496RQK7-F1
#
_cell.length_a   1.000
_cell.length_b   1.000
_cell.length_c   1.000
_cell.angle_alpha   90.00
_cell.angle_beta   90.00
_cell.angle_gamma   90.00
#
_symmetry.space_group_name_H-M   'P 1'
#
loop_
_entity.id
_entity.type
_entity.pdbx_description
1 polymer ?
#
loop_
_entity_poly.entity_id
_entity_poly.type
_entity_poly.pdbx_seq_one_letter_code
_entity_poly.pdbx_strand_id
1 'polypeptide(L)'
;MVVILSLKVQTEFEKAKKYAFLLLKFRIRSKQELTLRLKKKGFKFIEINNVVDFLTDLGYIDDFKFAKTWISSRLNSKPCGKKLLVYELRQKGVAPQIINDLVSKIDTEQEYQRAEKAALQRLKKLQLTDSQVKLKIKLFAYLARRGFPRELITLVIGKLPL
;
A
#
# COMPACT_ATOMS: atom_id res chain seq x y z
N MET A 1 -40.50 27.47 -31.66
CA MET A 1 -40.77 27.51 -30.20
C MET A 1 -41.29 26.12 -29.82
N VAL A 2 -40.64 25.24 -29.08
CA VAL A 2 -39.61 25.33 -28.04
C VAL A 2 -38.72 24.08 -28.18
N VAL A 3 -37.55 24.23 -28.79
CA VAL A 3 -36.43 23.29 -28.64
C VAL A 3 -35.50 23.94 -27.65
N ILE A 4 -35.81 23.83 -26.36
CA ILE A 4 -34.97 24.38 -25.29
C ILE A 4 -34.41 23.20 -24.49
N LEU A 5 -33.15 22.89 -24.81
CA LEU A 5 -32.11 22.33 -23.97
C LEU A 5 -32.60 21.56 -22.72
N SER A 6 -32.65 20.23 -22.83
CA SER A 6 -32.47 19.36 -21.67
C SER A 6 -31.01 19.49 -21.20
N LEU A 7 -30.72 20.58 -20.49
CA LEU A 7 -29.52 20.70 -19.66
C LEU A 7 -29.62 19.58 -18.63
N LYS A 8 -28.98 18.44 -18.90
CA LYS A 8 -28.88 17.32 -17.96
C LYS A 8 -28.21 17.83 -16.68
N VAL A 9 -29.00 18.24 -15.70
CA VAL A 9 -28.53 18.44 -14.33
C VAL A 9 -28.03 17.07 -13.89
N GLN A 10 -26.71 16.88 -13.89
CA GLN A 10 -26.15 15.63 -13.39
C GLN A 10 -26.47 15.54 -11.91
N THR A 11 -27.05 14.42 -11.51
CA THR A 11 -27.28 14.11 -10.10
C THR A 11 -25.93 14.07 -9.37
N GLU A 12 -25.95 14.27 -8.05
CA GLU A 12 -24.73 14.18 -7.24
C GLU A 12 -24.09 12.79 -7.36
N PHE A 13 -24.90 11.73 -7.47
CA PHE A 13 -24.46 10.38 -7.84
C PHE A 13 -23.64 10.35 -9.13
N GLU A 14 -24.15 10.91 -10.23
CA GLU A 14 -23.46 10.89 -11.53
C GLU A 14 -22.12 11.64 -11.48
N LYS A 15 -22.07 12.77 -10.75
CA LYS A 15 -20.82 13.52 -10.54
C LYS A 15 -19.81 12.71 -9.71
N ALA A 16 -20.27 12.09 -8.62
CA ALA A 16 -19.45 11.25 -7.76
C ALA A 16 -18.90 10.03 -8.52
N LYS A 17 -19.77 9.36 -9.29
CA LYS A 17 -19.43 8.22 -10.15
C LYS A 17 -18.38 8.61 -11.20
N LYS A 18 -18.59 9.73 -11.91
CA LYS A 18 -17.61 10.24 -12.89
C LYS A 18 -16.25 10.50 -12.24
N TYR A 19 -16.23 11.13 -11.06
CA TYR A 19 -14.98 11.36 -10.33
C TYR A 19 -14.32 10.06 -9.87
N ALA A 20 -15.10 9.09 -9.39
CA ALA A 20 -14.60 7.77 -9.02
C ALA A 20 -13.97 7.03 -10.20
N PHE A 21 -14.60 7.03 -11.38
CA PHE A 21 -14.01 6.47 -12.60
C PHE A 21 -12.72 7.18 -13.01
N LEU A 22 -12.66 8.53 -12.92
CA LEU A 22 -11.43 9.26 -13.19
C LEU A 22 -10.30 8.80 -12.25
N LEU A 23 -10.59 8.62 -10.96
CA LEU A 23 -9.61 8.10 -10.03
C LEU A 23 -9.15 6.71 -10.47
N LEU A 24 -10.08 5.77 -10.66
CA LEU A 24 -9.79 4.36 -10.99
C LEU A 24 -9.05 4.19 -12.33
N LYS A 25 -9.27 5.08 -13.30
CA LYS A 25 -8.52 5.13 -14.57
C LYS A 25 -7.01 5.28 -14.35
N PHE A 26 -6.58 6.06 -13.35
CA PHE A 26 -5.15 6.28 -13.10
C PHE A 26 -4.48 5.09 -12.39
N ARG A 27 -5.20 4.45 -11.46
CA ARG A 27 -4.74 3.24 -10.75
C ARG A 27 -5.88 2.58 -9.98
N ILE A 28 -5.72 1.31 -9.68
CA ILE A 28 -6.57 0.62 -8.70
C ILE A 28 -6.49 1.29 -7.32
N ARG A 29 -7.60 1.31 -6.59
CA ARG A 29 -7.74 1.86 -5.23
C ARG A 29 -8.53 0.87 -4.38
N SER A 30 -8.26 0.87 -3.08
CA SER A 30 -9.14 0.20 -2.12
C SER A 30 -10.46 0.96 -1.97
N LYS A 31 -11.46 0.28 -1.40
CA LYS A 31 -12.73 0.88 -1.00
C LYS A 31 -12.50 2.12 -0.14
N GLN A 32 -11.71 2.00 0.93
CA GLN A 32 -11.42 3.12 1.82
C GLN A 32 -10.70 4.29 1.12
N GLU A 33 -9.72 4.01 0.25
CA GLU A 33 -9.05 5.08 -0.49
C GLU A 33 -10.04 5.86 -1.36
N LEU A 34 -10.95 5.15 -2.05
CA LEU A 34 -11.95 5.79 -2.90
C LEU A 34 -12.94 6.62 -2.08
N THR A 35 -13.48 6.05 -0.99
CA THR A 35 -14.38 6.74 -0.06
C THR A 35 -13.76 8.03 0.48
N LEU A 36 -12.52 7.98 0.95
CA LEU A 36 -11.81 9.16 1.47
C LEU A 36 -11.60 10.23 0.39
N ARG A 37 -11.32 9.83 -0.85
CA ARG A 37 -11.15 10.77 -1.96
C ARG A 37 -12.47 11.43 -2.36
N LEU A 38 -13.57 10.68 -2.41
CA LEU A 38 -14.89 11.22 -2.69
C LEU A 38 -15.33 12.18 -1.57
N LYS A 39 -15.12 11.81 -0.30
CA LYS A 39 -15.39 12.68 0.85
C LYS A 39 -14.57 13.97 0.77
N LYS A 40 -13.27 13.88 0.48
CA LYS A 40 -12.39 15.06 0.31
C LYS A 40 -12.85 15.96 -0.86
N LYS A 41 -13.49 15.40 -1.88
CA LYS A 41 -14.05 16.14 -3.02
C LYS A 41 -15.37 16.85 -2.67
N GLY A 42 -16.00 16.53 -1.54
CA GLY A 42 -17.20 17.19 -1.03
C GLY A 42 -18.50 16.39 -1.22
N PHE A 43 -18.43 15.13 -1.68
CA PHE A 43 -19.64 14.31 -1.84
C PHE A 43 -20.22 13.87 -0.48
N LYS A 44 -21.55 13.78 -0.41
CA LYS A 44 -22.27 13.34 0.79
C LYS A 44 -22.12 11.83 1.00
N PHE A 45 -22.25 11.39 2.25
CA PHE A 45 -22.10 9.98 2.63
C PHE A 45 -22.99 9.03 1.81
N ILE A 46 -24.26 9.39 1.60
CA ILE A 46 -25.20 8.58 0.83
C ILE A 46 -24.72 8.34 -0.61
N GLU A 47 -24.25 9.40 -1.29
CA GLU A 47 -23.75 9.30 -2.67
C GLU A 47 -22.45 8.51 -2.76
N ILE A 48 -21.59 8.65 -1.74
CA ILE A 48 -20.34 7.89 -1.67
C ILE A 48 -20.63 6.40 -1.55
N ASN A 49 -21.54 5.99 -0.66
CA ASN A 49 -21.91 4.59 -0.50
C ASN A 49 -22.53 4.04 -1.78
N ASN A 50 -23.51 4.74 -2.35
CA ASN A 50 -24.15 4.33 -3.60
C ASN A 50 -23.15 4.11 -4.74
N VAL A 51 -22.18 5.03 -4.90
CA VAL A 51 -21.14 4.89 -5.94
C VAL A 51 -20.18 3.74 -5.63
N VAL A 52 -19.78 3.59 -4.37
CA VAL A 52 -18.86 2.53 -3.95
C VAL A 52 -19.51 1.16 -4.12
N ASP A 53 -20.77 1.00 -3.74
CA ASP A 53 -21.50 -0.26 -3.87
C ASP A 53 -21.70 -0.58 -5.36
N PHE A 54 -22.17 0.39 -6.17
CA PHE A 54 -22.27 0.24 -7.63
C PHE A 54 -20.96 -0.21 -8.29
N LEU A 55 -19.83 0.40 -7.92
CA LEU A 55 -18.53 0.03 -8.47
C LEU A 55 -17.99 -1.30 -7.92
N THR A 56 -18.42 -1.70 -6.73
CA THR A 56 -18.09 -3.02 -6.16
C THR A 56 -18.85 -4.12 -6.91
N ASP A 57 -20.15 -3.92 -7.16
CA ASP A 57 -21.00 -4.87 -7.89
C ASP A 57 -20.51 -5.09 -9.33
N LEU A 58 -19.99 -4.04 -9.96
CA LEU A 58 -19.37 -4.11 -11.28
C LEU A 58 -17.92 -4.63 -11.26
N GLY A 59 -17.34 -4.96 -10.09
CA GLY A 59 -15.99 -5.50 -9.96
C GLY A 59 -14.85 -4.49 -10.19
N TYR A 60 -15.15 -3.18 -10.20
CA TYR A 60 -14.13 -2.12 -10.30
C TYR A 60 -13.42 -1.88 -8.97
N ILE A 61 -14.08 -2.17 -7.84
CA ILE A 61 -13.50 -2.12 -6.50
C ILE A 61 -13.36 -3.55 -6.00
N ASP A 62 -12.12 -3.94 -5.73
CA ASP A 62 -11.77 -5.24 -5.18
C ASP A 62 -10.54 -5.05 -4.28
N ASP A 63 -10.76 -5.10 -2.97
CA ASP A 63 -9.70 -4.90 -1.97
C ASP A 63 -8.67 -6.04 -1.98
N PHE A 64 -9.04 -7.25 -2.40
CA PHE A 64 -8.12 -8.38 -2.55
C PHE A 64 -7.18 -8.13 -3.73
N LYS A 65 -7.72 -7.79 -4.89
CA LYS A 65 -6.94 -7.44 -6.08
C LYS A 65 -6.08 -6.20 -5.84
N PHE A 66 -6.60 -5.20 -5.15
CA PHE A 66 -5.84 -4.02 -4.72
C PHE A 66 -4.66 -4.44 -3.84
N ALA A 67 -4.89 -5.23 -2.79
CA ALA A 67 -3.84 -5.66 -1.86
C ALA A 67 -2.75 -6.48 -2.55
N LYS A 68 -3.12 -7.42 -3.43
CA LYS A 68 -2.18 -8.20 -4.23
C LYS A 68 -1.29 -7.30 -5.10
N THR A 69 -1.90 -6.33 -5.80
CA THR A 69 -1.19 -5.36 -6.64
C THR A 69 -0.27 -4.48 -5.79
N TRP A 70 -0.73 -4.04 -4.62
CA TRP A 70 0.06 -3.25 -3.67
C TRP A 70 1.30 -4.01 -3.22
N ILE A 71 1.15 -5.24 -2.74
CA ILE A 71 2.26 -6.08 -2.29
C ILE A 71 3.30 -6.25 -3.40
N SER A 72 2.86 -6.62 -4.61
CA SER A 72 3.76 -6.80 -5.76
C SER A 72 4.54 -5.51 -6.07
N SER A 73 3.85 -4.36 -6.16
CA SER A 73 4.48 -3.06 -6.41
C SER A 73 5.49 -2.68 -5.32
N ARG A 74 5.15 -2.92 -4.04
CA ARG A 74 6.01 -2.62 -2.90
C ARG A 74 7.27 -3.48 -2.90
N LEU A 75 7.14 -4.78 -3.14
CA LEU A 75 8.27 -5.70 -3.19
C LEU A 75 9.21 -5.41 -4.37
N ASN A 76 8.68 -4.95 -5.51
CA ASN A 76 9.47 -4.62 -6.70
C ASN A 76 10.19 -3.26 -6.60
N SER A 77 9.68 -2.32 -5.80
CA SER A 77 10.23 -0.95 -5.74
C SER A 77 11.45 -0.82 -4.83
N LYS A 78 11.35 -1.20 -3.55
CA LYS A 78 12.44 -1.13 -2.57
C LYS A 78 12.32 -2.29 -1.58
N PRO A 79 13.43 -2.91 -1.14
CA PRO A 79 13.38 -4.03 -0.19
C PRO A 79 12.63 -3.68 1.11
N CYS A 80 11.55 -4.38 1.42
CA CYS A 80 10.78 -4.24 2.64
C CYS A 80 10.31 -5.60 3.18
N GLY A 81 10.01 -5.64 4.46
CA GLY A 81 9.49 -6.81 5.15
C GLY A 81 7.96 -6.82 5.24
N LYS A 82 7.43 -7.98 5.65
CA LYS A 82 6.00 -8.26 5.78
C LYS A 82 5.29 -7.27 6.71
N LYS A 83 5.92 -6.82 7.80
CA LYS A 83 5.28 -5.91 8.77
C LYS A 83 4.94 -4.56 8.16
N LEU A 84 5.78 -4.03 7.26
CA LEU A 84 5.49 -2.77 6.58
C LEU A 84 4.31 -2.92 5.63
N LEU A 85 4.23 -4.05 4.90
CA LEU A 85 3.10 -4.34 4.01
C LEU A 85 1.79 -4.42 4.78
N VAL A 86 1.77 -5.14 5.91
CA VAL A 86 0.61 -5.24 6.81
C VAL A 86 0.19 -3.84 7.29
N TYR A 87 1.14 -3.04 7.77
CA TYR A 87 0.87 -1.69 8.22
C TYR A 87 0.26 -0.82 7.11
N GLU A 88 0.88 -0.80 5.94
CA GLU A 88 0.41 0.00 4.80
C GLU A 88 -1.00 -0.42 4.37
N LEU A 89 -1.26 -1.72 4.22
CA LEU A 89 -2.57 -2.25 3.81
C LEU A 89 -3.67 -1.95 4.83
N ARG A 90 -3.38 -2.00 6.14
CA ARG A 90 -4.33 -1.57 7.19
C ARG A 90 -4.67 -0.10 7.05
N GLN A 91 -3.70 0.77 6.76
CA GLN A 91 -3.94 2.19 6.51
C GLN A 91 -4.74 2.43 5.21
N LYS A 92 -4.74 1.45 4.29
CA LYS A 92 -5.59 1.45 3.10
C LYS A 92 -6.97 0.84 3.33
N GLY A 93 -7.30 0.42 4.55
CA GLY A 93 -8.60 -0.16 4.88
C GLY A 93 -8.81 -1.60 4.42
N VAL A 94 -7.75 -2.30 4.05
CA VAL A 94 -7.87 -3.69 3.62
C VAL A 94 -8.16 -4.57 4.83
N ALA A 95 -9.14 -5.46 4.70
CA ALA A 95 -9.57 -6.35 5.76
C ALA A 95 -8.41 -7.25 6.28
N PRO A 96 -8.31 -7.49 7.60
CA PRO A 96 -7.26 -8.33 8.17
C PRO A 96 -7.14 -9.73 7.54
N GLN A 97 -8.26 -10.34 7.15
CA GLN A 97 -8.31 -11.65 6.51
C GLN A 97 -7.57 -11.65 5.16
N ILE A 98 -7.83 -10.64 4.32
CA ILE A 98 -7.14 -10.46 3.03
C ILE A 98 -5.64 -10.25 3.26
N ILE A 99 -5.28 -9.41 4.23
CA ILE A 99 -3.88 -9.13 4.55
C ILE A 99 -3.18 -10.41 4.99
N ASN A 100 -3.78 -11.17 5.91
CA ASN A 100 -3.19 -12.39 6.45
C ASN A 100 -3.04 -13.46 5.35
N ASP A 101 -4.04 -13.64 4.49
CA ASP A 101 -3.97 -14.59 3.36
C ASP A 101 -2.85 -14.25 2.37
N LEU A 102 -2.70 -12.97 2.02
CA LEU A 102 -1.68 -12.56 1.04
C LEU A 102 -0.27 -12.54 1.63
N VAL A 103 -0.12 -12.11 2.89
CA VAL A 103 1.19 -11.99 3.55
C VAL A 103 1.75 -13.34 3.98
N SER A 104 0.90 -14.31 4.33
CA SER A 104 1.34 -15.69 4.66
C SER A 104 1.99 -16.39 3.47
N LYS A 105 1.58 -16.05 2.24
CA LYS A 105 2.15 -16.57 0.98
C LYS A 105 3.50 -15.96 0.61
N ILE A 106 3.96 -14.93 1.32
CA ILE A 106 5.28 -14.36 1.08
C ILE A 106 6.33 -15.30 1.67
N ASP A 107 7.15 -15.86 0.80
CA ASP A 107 8.22 -16.76 1.19
C ASP A 107 9.22 -16.11 2.16
N THR A 108 9.61 -16.88 3.19
CA THR A 108 10.49 -16.41 4.26
C THR A 108 11.93 -16.28 3.79
N GLU A 109 12.39 -17.17 2.91
CA GLU A 109 13.74 -17.09 2.34
C GLU A 109 13.88 -15.87 1.43
N GLN A 110 12.87 -15.59 0.61
CA GLN A 110 12.84 -14.34 -0.17
C GLN A 110 12.77 -13.10 0.73
N GLU A 111 12.15 -13.17 1.92
CA GLU A 111 12.18 -12.07 2.89
C GLU A 111 13.57 -11.85 3.47
N TYR A 112 14.29 -12.94 3.78
CA TYR A 112 15.69 -12.89 4.18
C TYR A 112 16.56 -12.21 3.12
N GLN A 113 16.47 -12.66 1.87
CA GLN A 113 17.24 -12.08 0.75
C GLN A 113 16.96 -10.58 0.56
N ARG A 114 15.70 -10.16 0.74
CA ARG A 114 15.35 -8.72 0.72
C ARG A 114 15.98 -7.96 1.89
N ALA A 115 15.97 -8.53 3.10
CA ALA A 115 16.57 -7.91 4.28
C ALA A 115 18.09 -7.75 4.11
N GLU A 116 18.77 -8.79 3.63
CA GLU A 116 20.20 -8.79 3.33
C GLU A 116 20.57 -7.74 2.28
N LYS A 117 19.85 -7.73 1.15
CA LYS A 117 20.00 -6.71 0.11
C LYS A 117 19.82 -5.30 0.66
N ALA A 118 18.80 -5.08 1.50
CA ALA A 118 18.55 -3.78 2.13
C ALA A 118 19.71 -3.37 3.05
N ALA A 119 20.24 -4.31 3.83
CA ALA A 119 21.32 -4.08 4.77
C ALA A 119 22.62 -3.72 4.03
N LEU A 120 23.00 -4.49 3.01
CA LEU A 120 24.18 -4.23 2.19
C LEU A 120 24.10 -2.88 1.47
N GLN A 121 22.94 -2.55 0.88
CA GLN A 121 22.73 -1.26 0.24
C GLN A 121 22.83 -0.09 1.23
N ARG A 122 22.37 -0.28 2.47
CA ARG A 122 22.47 0.72 3.52
C ARG A 122 23.90 0.86 4.03
N LEU A 123 24.60 -0.24 4.24
CA LEU A 123 25.98 -0.28 4.72
C LEU A 123 26.90 0.52 3.79
N LYS A 124 26.77 0.36 2.47
CA LYS A 124 27.50 1.14 1.47
C LYS A 124 27.32 2.66 1.57
N LYS A 125 26.26 3.13 2.25
CA LYS A 125 25.92 4.55 2.44
C LYS A 125 26.23 5.06 3.85
N LEU A 126 26.66 4.19 4.75
CA LEU A 126 27.12 4.57 6.08
C LEU A 126 28.59 4.97 6.00
N GLN A 127 28.98 5.95 6.82
CA GLN A 127 30.38 6.32 6.94
C GLN A 127 31.10 5.24 7.73
N LEU A 128 32.20 4.71 7.17
CA LEU A 128 32.99 3.63 7.77
C LEU A 128 33.86 4.10 8.96
N THR A 129 33.74 5.36 9.38
CA THR A 129 34.37 5.89 10.59
C THR A 129 33.62 5.52 11.88
N ASP A 130 32.39 5.03 11.77
CA ASP A 130 31.63 4.51 12.91
C ASP A 130 32.22 3.18 13.41
N SER A 131 32.18 2.98 14.73
CA SER A 131 32.46 1.65 15.30
C SER A 131 31.45 0.60 14.82
N GLN A 132 31.86 -0.67 14.79
CA GLN A 132 30.98 -1.79 14.42
C GLN A 132 29.65 -1.78 15.19
N VAL A 133 29.69 -1.48 16.50
CA VAL A 133 28.48 -1.37 17.33
C VAL A 133 27.54 -0.28 16.81
N LYS A 134 28.06 0.91 16.47
CA LYS A 134 27.27 2.00 15.91
C LYS A 134 26.68 1.63 14.55
N LEU A 135 27.44 0.95 13.69
CA LEU A 135 26.95 0.46 12.39
C LEU A 135 25.79 -0.53 12.57
N LYS A 136 25.92 -1.51 13.48
CA LYS A 136 24.86 -2.49 13.80
C LYS A 136 23.58 -1.79 14.26
N ILE A 137 23.66 -0.79 15.15
CA ILE A 137 22.50 -0.02 15.63
C ILE A 137 21.83 0.73 14.47
N LYS A 138 22.62 1.42 13.63
CA LYS A 138 22.10 2.17 12.47
C LYS A 138 21.42 1.25 11.45
N LEU A 139 21.98 0.08 11.19
CA LEU A 139 21.40 -0.94 10.31
C LEU A 139 20.11 -1.52 10.90
N PHE A 140 20.10 -1.86 12.19
CA PHE A 140 18.91 -2.38 12.86
C PHE A 140 17.74 -1.40 12.76
N ALA A 141 17.96 -0.13 13.13
CA ALA A 141 16.93 0.91 13.06
C ALA A 141 16.46 1.18 11.62
N TYR A 142 17.34 1.03 10.63
CA TYR A 142 16.96 1.12 9.23
C TYR A 142 16.04 -0.03 8.81
N LEU A 143 16.43 -1.28 9.07
CA LEU A 143 15.67 -2.46 8.67
C LEU A 143 14.33 -2.57 9.41
N ALA A 144 14.28 -2.17 10.69
CA ALA A 144 13.04 -2.12 11.47
C ALA A 144 12.02 -1.17 10.82
N ARG A 145 12.44 0.02 10.39
CA ARG A 145 11.57 0.95 9.64
C ARG A 145 11.17 0.44 8.26
N ARG A 146 11.90 -0.53 7.71
CA ARG A 146 11.54 -1.24 6.47
C ARG A 146 10.61 -2.43 6.73
N GLY A 147 10.25 -2.70 7.98
CA GLY A 147 9.25 -3.70 8.37
C GLY A 147 9.76 -5.14 8.42
N PHE A 148 11.07 -5.34 8.52
CA PHE A 148 11.62 -6.68 8.75
C PHE A 148 11.43 -7.08 10.22
N PRO A 149 11.15 -8.36 10.53
CA PRO A 149 11.04 -8.85 11.90
C PRO A 149 12.39 -8.81 12.62
N ARG A 150 12.36 -8.66 13.96
CA ARG A 150 13.56 -8.44 14.77
C ARG A 150 14.54 -9.60 14.65
N GLU A 151 14.03 -10.81 14.66
CA GLU A 151 14.78 -12.06 14.56
C GLU A 151 15.58 -12.09 13.25
N LEU A 152 14.91 -11.73 12.15
CA LEU A 152 15.54 -11.66 10.82
C LEU A 152 16.59 -10.56 10.74
N ILE A 153 16.32 -9.39 11.33
CA ILE A 153 17.27 -8.28 11.37
C ILE A 153 18.55 -8.70 12.10
N THR A 154 18.42 -9.32 13.27
CA THR A 154 19.56 -9.82 14.06
C THR A 154 20.36 -10.86 13.27
N LEU A 155 19.68 -11.80 12.62
CA LEU A 155 20.32 -12.82 11.79
C LEU A 155 21.12 -12.22 10.63
N VAL A 156 20.50 -11.31 9.86
CA VAL A 156 21.17 -10.64 8.72
C VAL A 156 22.38 -9.86 9.20
N ILE A 157 22.22 -9.00 10.22
CA ILE A 157 23.32 -8.15 10.72
C ILE A 157 24.47 -9.00 11.27
N GLY A 158 24.18 -10.14 11.90
CA GLY A 158 25.20 -11.06 12.42
C GLY A 158 26.07 -11.71 11.33
N LYS A 159 25.57 -11.81 10.10
CA LYS A 159 26.28 -12.38 8.94
C LYS A 159 26.99 -11.34 8.07
N LEU A 160 26.84 -10.05 8.35
CA LEU A 160 27.49 -9.00 7.57
C LEU A 160 28.97 -8.88 7.92
N PRO A 161 29.86 -8.66 6.92
CA PRO A 161 31.25 -8.32 7.15
C PRO A 161 31.32 -6.85 7.60
N LEU A 162 31.18 -6.61 8.91
CA LEU A 162 31.29 -5.30 9.56
C LEU A 162 32.64 -5.12 10.24
#